data_AF-A0A7W0Y8Q9-F1
#
_entry.id   AF-A0A7W0Y8Q9-F1
#
_cell.length_a   1.000
_cell.length_b   1.000
_cell.length_c   1.000
_cell.angle_alpha   90.00
_cell.angle_beta   90.00
_cell.angle_gamma   90.00
#
_symmetry.space_group_name_H-M   'P 1'
#
loop_
_entity.id
_entity.type
_entity.pdbx_description
1 polymer ?
#
loop_
_entity_poly.entity_id
_entity_poly.type
_entity_poly.pdbx_seq_one_letter_code
_entity_poly.pdbx_strand_id
1 'polypeptide(L)'
;MHGSGSSRSRKRVVIITVGGIGLAAALTVSAFVAPARAARDNPTYTPTSASHVVATVPPRDPDEIAARQALTAAPDRIEIAVALAKADIQRYRKESDPRYLGHAQATLARWWKLPEPPPEVLLVRATIQQSIHE
;
A
#
# COMPACT_ATOMS: atom_id res chain seq x y z
N MET A 1 54.72 -70.85 -19.17
CA MET A 1 53.31 -70.46 -19.37
C MET A 1 52.92 -69.46 -18.29
N HIS A 2 52.55 -68.25 -18.72
CA HIS A 2 51.69 -67.22 -18.09
C HIS A 2 51.93 -66.68 -16.66
N GLY A 3 51.91 -65.35 -16.57
CA GLY A 3 51.68 -64.53 -15.36
C GLY A 3 52.98 -63.93 -14.81
N SER A 4 53.14 -62.64 -14.52
CA SER A 4 52.17 -61.65 -14.08
C SER A 4 52.69 -60.23 -14.38
N GLY A 5 51.75 -59.33 -14.68
CA GLY A 5 51.96 -57.99 -15.21
C GLY A 5 52.57 -56.99 -14.23
N SER A 6 53.48 -56.17 -14.76
CA SER A 6 54.06 -55.01 -14.06
C SER A 6 53.03 -53.87 -13.96
N SER A 7 52.86 -53.41 -12.73
CA SER A 7 51.89 -52.42 -12.25
C SER A 7 52.16 -51.02 -12.82
N ARG A 8 51.21 -50.48 -13.59
CA ARG A 8 51.22 -49.09 -14.05
C ARG A 8 50.45 -48.22 -13.04
N SER A 9 51.20 -47.47 -12.23
CA SER A 9 50.68 -46.44 -11.31
C SER A 9 49.81 -45.43 -12.05
N ARG A 10 48.51 -45.38 -11.73
CA ARG A 10 47.56 -44.36 -12.21
C ARG A 10 47.32 -43.36 -11.09
N LYS A 11 47.80 -42.12 -11.29
CA LYS A 11 47.53 -40.97 -10.41
C LYS A 11 46.02 -40.73 -10.33
N ARG A 12 45.45 -40.71 -9.12
CA ARG A 12 44.05 -40.34 -8.91
C ARG A 12 43.92 -38.82 -8.97
N VAL A 13 43.24 -38.32 -10.00
CA VAL A 13 42.82 -36.92 -10.08
C VAL A 13 41.55 -36.78 -9.24
N VAL A 14 41.64 -36.03 -8.15
CA VAL A 14 40.49 -35.67 -7.32
C VAL A 14 39.83 -34.46 -7.97
N ILE A 15 38.68 -34.68 -8.60
CA ILE A 15 37.85 -33.60 -9.13
C ILE A 15 36.99 -33.09 -7.96
N ILE A 16 37.37 -31.93 -7.41
CA ILE A 16 36.59 -31.24 -6.38
C ILE A 16 35.40 -30.58 -7.09
N THR A 17 34.20 -31.10 -6.83
CA THR A 17 32.93 -30.58 -7.36
C THR A 17 32.55 -29.30 -6.63
N VAL A 18 32.96 -28.13 -7.17
CA VAL A 18 32.41 -26.83 -6.74
C VAL A 18 31.39 -26.39 -7.79
N GLY A 19 30.16 -26.89 -7.68
CA GLY A 19 29.09 -26.61 -8.67
C GLY A 19 27.70 -26.34 -8.09
N GLY A 20 27.54 -26.34 -6.76
CA GLY A 20 26.23 -26.18 -6.12
C GLY A 20 25.92 -24.78 -5.58
N ILE A 21 26.94 -23.97 -5.27
CA ILE A 21 26.75 -22.72 -4.50
C ILE A 21 26.65 -21.46 -5.39
N GLY A 22 27.17 -21.51 -6.63
CA GLY A 22 27.16 -20.35 -7.53
C GLY A 22 25.76 -19.96 -8.05
N LEU A 23 24.86 -20.94 -8.23
CA LEU A 23 23.55 -20.70 -8.85
C LEU A 23 22.54 -20.05 -7.88
N ALA A 24 22.60 -20.38 -6.58
CA ALA A 24 21.70 -19.83 -5.57
C ALA A 24 22.03 -18.36 -5.21
N ALA A 25 23.31 -17.99 -5.24
CA ALA A 25 23.75 -16.60 -5.03
C ALA A 25 23.40 -15.70 -6.23
N ALA A 26 23.45 -16.23 -7.46
CA ALA A 26 23.09 -15.48 -8.66
C ALA A 26 21.57 -15.15 -8.73
N LEU A 27 20.71 -16.06 -8.25
CA LEU A 27 19.25 -15.84 -8.23
C LEU A 27 18.80 -14.85 -7.14
N THR A 28 19.52 -14.77 -6.01
CA THR A 28 19.20 -13.82 -4.93
C THR A 28 19.65 -12.39 -5.25
N VAL A 29 20.74 -12.19 -6.00
CA VAL A 29 21.19 -10.85 -6.42
C VAL A 29 20.30 -10.25 -7.53
N SER A 30 19.80 -11.07 -8.46
CA SER A 30 18.96 -10.58 -9.57
C SER A 30 17.62 -9.99 -9.10
N ALA A 31 17.08 -10.49 -7.99
CA ALA A 31 15.83 -9.99 -7.41
C ALA A 31 15.95 -8.59 -6.77
N PHE A 32 17.15 -8.19 -6.31
CA PHE A 32 17.36 -6.88 -5.66
C PHE A 32 17.82 -5.76 -6.62
N VAL A 33 18.29 -6.09 -7.83
CA VAL A 33 18.69 -5.10 -8.86
C VAL A 33 17.54 -4.75 -9.82
N ALA A 34 16.44 -5.53 -9.78
CA ALA A 34 15.27 -5.34 -10.62
C ALA A 34 14.36 -4.11 -10.35
N PRO A 35 14.24 -3.51 -9.14
CA PRO A 35 13.30 -2.40 -8.96
C PRO A 35 13.70 -1.15 -9.74
N ALA A 36 14.99 -0.99 -10.04
CA ALA A 36 15.51 0.15 -10.80
C ALA A 36 15.18 0.09 -12.30
N ARG A 37 14.89 -1.10 -12.87
CA ARG A 37 14.52 -1.22 -14.29
C ARG A 37 13.06 -0.85 -14.54
N ALA A 38 12.14 -1.32 -13.70
CA ALA A 38 10.71 -1.02 -13.83
C ALA A 38 10.41 0.50 -13.79
N ALA A 39 11.16 1.27 -13.00
CA ALA A 39 11.03 2.72 -12.94
C ALA A 39 11.57 3.46 -14.18
N ARG A 40 12.48 2.85 -14.96
CA ARG A 40 13.02 3.44 -16.20
C ARG A 40 12.07 3.29 -17.38
N ASP A 41 11.30 2.19 -17.40
CA ASP A 41 10.39 1.86 -18.52
C ASP A 41 9.02 2.55 -18.38
N ASN A 42 8.69 3.09 -17.20
CA ASN A 42 7.50 3.90 -16.93
C ASN A 42 7.87 5.18 -16.17
N PRO A 43 8.37 6.23 -16.83
CA PRO A 43 8.69 7.47 -16.15
C PRO A 43 7.42 8.08 -15.55
N THR A 44 7.50 8.54 -14.29
CA THR A 44 6.43 9.31 -13.66
C THR A 44 6.10 10.53 -14.52
N TYR A 45 4.85 10.65 -14.95
CA TYR A 45 4.41 11.82 -15.71
C TYR A 45 4.43 13.06 -14.82
N THR A 46 5.22 14.06 -15.20
CA THR A 46 5.28 15.36 -14.51
C THR A 46 4.74 16.44 -15.45
N PRO A 47 3.61 17.09 -15.11
CA PRO A 47 3.08 18.18 -15.92
C PRO A 47 4.08 19.33 -16.05
N THR A 48 4.22 19.89 -17.24
CA THR A 48 5.19 20.96 -17.55
C THR A 48 4.68 22.37 -17.26
N SER A 49 3.41 22.52 -16.87
CA SER A 49 2.81 23.80 -16.49
C SER A 49 1.67 23.62 -15.48
N ALA A 50 1.40 24.66 -14.67
CA ALA A 50 0.36 24.65 -13.65
C ALA A 50 -1.07 24.60 -14.22
N SER A 51 -1.26 25.03 -15.47
CA SER A 51 -2.55 25.00 -16.17
C SER A 51 -2.82 23.68 -16.87
N HIS A 52 -1.90 22.71 -16.81
CA HIS A 52 -2.07 21.44 -17.49
C HIS A 52 -3.08 20.54 -16.77
N VAL A 53 -4.22 20.26 -17.39
CA VAL A 53 -5.27 19.40 -16.84
C VAL A 53 -4.89 17.93 -17.03
N VAL A 54 -4.53 17.25 -15.94
CA VAL A 54 -4.16 15.82 -15.96
C VAL A 54 -5.38 14.91 -16.13
N ALA A 55 -6.50 15.27 -15.50
CA ALA A 55 -7.76 14.53 -15.59
C ALA A 55 -8.94 15.46 -15.31
N THR A 56 -10.07 15.20 -15.96
CA THR A 56 -11.37 15.80 -15.61
C THR A 56 -12.19 14.75 -14.87
N VAL A 57 -12.67 15.09 -13.68
CA VAL A 57 -13.51 14.22 -12.85
C VAL A 57 -14.94 14.74 -12.79
N PRO A 58 -15.95 13.88 -12.54
CA PRO A 58 -17.31 14.33 -12.32
C PRO A 58 -17.39 15.37 -11.19
N PRO A 59 -18.30 16.35 -11.28
CA PRO A 59 -18.50 17.32 -10.22
C PRO A 59 -18.97 16.62 -8.95
N ARG A 60 -18.47 17.09 -7.80
CA ARG A 60 -18.90 16.62 -6.48
C ARG A 60 -20.18 17.33 -6.07
N ASP A 61 -20.91 16.72 -5.14
CA ASP A 61 -22.07 17.33 -4.50
C ASP A 61 -21.68 18.68 -3.86
N PRO A 62 -22.32 19.81 -4.26
CA PRO A 62 -22.05 21.13 -3.70
C PRO A 62 -22.20 21.19 -2.17
N ASP A 63 -23.14 20.45 -1.60
CA ASP A 63 -23.37 20.44 -0.15
C ASP A 63 -22.23 19.72 0.57
N GLU A 64 -21.67 18.66 -0.02
CA GLU A 64 -20.47 17.98 0.49
C GLU A 64 -19.26 18.95 0.46
N ILE A 65 -19.11 19.70 -0.62
CA ILE A 65 -18.03 20.70 -0.76
C ILE A 65 -18.17 21.76 0.35
N ALA A 66 -19.36 22.33 0.52
CA ALA A 66 -19.62 23.35 1.52
C ALA A 66 -19.37 22.83 2.95
N ALA A 67 -19.82 21.62 3.27
CA ALA A 67 -19.57 21.00 4.56
C ALA A 67 -18.07 20.77 4.82
N ARG A 68 -17.31 20.29 3.84
CA ARG A 68 -15.85 20.09 3.97
C ARG A 68 -15.10 21.42 4.13
N GLN A 69 -15.54 22.47 3.44
CA GLN A 69 -15.00 23.82 3.60
C GLN A 69 -15.30 24.38 4.99
N ALA A 70 -16.54 24.22 5.47
CA ALA A 70 -16.94 24.64 6.81
C ALA A 70 -16.12 23.93 7.90
N LEU A 71 -15.89 22.62 7.75
CA LEU A 71 -15.06 21.87 8.68
C LEU A 71 -13.58 22.30 8.62
N THR A 72 -13.07 22.64 7.44
CA THR A 72 -11.70 23.15 7.30
C THR A 72 -11.54 24.52 7.97
N ALA A 73 -12.56 25.38 7.86
CA ALA A 73 -12.58 26.68 8.52
C ALA A 73 -12.72 26.56 10.05
N ALA A 74 -13.42 25.54 10.54
CA ALA A 74 -13.63 25.30 11.96
C ALA A 74 -13.48 23.81 12.32
N PRO A 75 -12.23 23.32 12.49
CA PRO A 75 -11.95 21.88 12.64
C PRO A 75 -12.40 21.27 13.97
N ASP A 76 -12.94 22.07 14.89
CA ASP A 76 -13.55 21.64 16.15
C ASP A 76 -15.06 21.38 16.06
N ARG A 77 -15.69 21.67 14.91
CA ARG A 77 -17.13 21.52 14.68
C ARG A 77 -17.49 20.04 14.52
N ILE A 78 -17.65 19.37 15.65
CA ILE A 78 -17.90 17.93 15.74
C ILE A 78 -19.13 17.48 14.97
N GLU A 79 -20.18 18.28 14.98
CA GLU A 79 -21.44 17.99 14.30
C GLU A 79 -21.25 17.91 12.78
N ILE A 80 -20.39 18.76 12.21
CA ILE A 80 -20.06 18.75 10.77
C ILE A 80 -19.18 17.54 10.46
N ALA A 81 -18.18 17.28 11.29
CA ALA A 81 -17.28 16.13 11.12
C ALA A 81 -18.03 14.80 11.17
N VAL A 82 -18.94 14.64 12.13
CA VAL A 82 -19.77 13.43 12.28
C VAL A 82 -20.75 13.29 11.13
N ALA A 83 -21.37 14.37 10.68
CA ALA A 83 -22.28 14.32 9.52
C ALA A 83 -21.54 13.87 8.24
N LEU A 84 -20.37 14.46 7.97
CA LEU A 84 -19.51 14.07 6.84
C LEU A 84 -19.04 12.60 6.94
N ALA A 85 -18.58 12.18 8.12
CA ALA A 85 -18.14 10.80 8.32
C ALA A 85 -19.28 9.79 8.12
N LYS A 86 -20.49 10.11 8.59
CA LYS A 86 -21.68 9.29 8.34
C LYS A 86 -22.03 9.26 6.85
N ALA A 87 -21.94 10.37 6.13
CA ALA A 87 -22.18 10.41 4.70
C ALA A 87 -21.17 9.53 3.93
N ASP A 88 -19.89 9.57 4.29
CA ASP A 88 -18.86 8.69 3.72
C ASP A 88 -19.16 7.20 4.02
N ILE A 89 -19.58 6.84 5.25
CA ILE A 89 -20.02 5.46 5.56
C ILE A 89 -21.23 5.04 4.71
N GLN A 90 -22.20 5.94 4.50
CA GLN A 90 -23.34 5.64 3.64
C GLN A 90 -22.90 5.41 2.18
N ARG A 91 -21.85 6.10 1.72
CA ARG A 91 -21.28 5.88 0.39
C ARG A 91 -20.52 4.56 0.31
N TYR A 92 -19.75 4.20 1.34
CA TYR A 92 -19.17 2.84 1.48
C TYR A 92 -20.26 1.76 1.37
N ARG A 93 -21.38 1.89 2.07
CA ARG A 93 -22.47 0.91 2.01
C ARG A 93 -23.13 0.78 0.64
N LYS A 94 -23.12 1.86 -0.16
CA LYS A 94 -23.69 1.88 -1.52
C LYS A 94 -22.72 1.33 -2.56
N GLU A 95 -21.44 1.66 -2.44
CA GLU A 95 -20.42 1.43 -3.48
C GLU A 95 -19.47 0.27 -3.13
N SER A 96 -19.50 -0.22 -1.88
CA SER A 96 -18.55 -1.19 -1.32
C SER A 96 -17.09 -0.77 -1.46
N ASP A 97 -16.83 0.53 -1.57
CA ASP A 97 -15.48 1.08 -1.76
C ASP A 97 -14.85 1.47 -0.41
N PRO A 98 -13.81 0.75 0.07
CA PRO A 98 -13.22 0.96 1.39
C PRO A 98 -12.57 2.34 1.54
N ARG A 99 -12.31 3.07 0.45
CA ARG A 99 -11.76 4.44 0.52
C ARG A 99 -12.65 5.36 1.34
N TYR A 100 -13.97 5.18 1.29
CA TYR A 100 -14.89 6.02 2.06
C TYR A 100 -14.82 5.76 3.58
N LEU A 101 -14.50 4.54 4.04
CA LEU A 101 -14.23 4.31 5.46
C LEU A 101 -12.98 5.06 5.92
N GLY A 102 -11.94 5.09 5.07
CA GLY A 102 -10.75 5.90 5.30
C GLY A 102 -11.04 7.40 5.36
N HIS A 103 -11.89 7.91 4.46
CA HIS A 103 -12.34 9.31 4.49
C HIS A 103 -13.15 9.65 5.74
N ALA A 104 -14.04 8.76 6.18
CA ALA A 104 -14.81 8.92 7.40
C ALA A 104 -13.89 9.01 8.64
N GLN A 105 -12.94 8.08 8.75
CA GLN A 105 -11.94 8.10 9.83
C GLN A 105 -11.07 9.37 9.80
N ALA A 106 -10.59 9.77 8.63
CA ALA A 106 -9.76 10.97 8.47
C ALA A 106 -10.52 12.24 8.87
N THR A 107 -11.82 12.32 8.55
CA THR A 107 -12.69 13.44 8.95
C THR A 107 -12.79 13.56 10.47
N LEU A 108 -12.69 12.43 11.20
CA LEU A 108 -12.73 12.38 12.66
C LEU A 108 -11.34 12.41 13.33
N ALA A 109 -10.27 12.70 12.59
CA ALA A 109 -8.89 12.55 13.04
C ALA A 109 -8.59 13.23 14.40
N ARG A 110 -9.22 14.37 14.66
CA ARG A 110 -9.01 15.15 15.89
C ARG A 110 -9.46 14.42 17.16
N TRP A 111 -10.50 13.60 17.05
CA TRP A 111 -11.06 12.85 18.18
C TRP A 111 -10.70 11.36 18.13
N TRP A 112 -10.14 10.88 17.01
CA TRP A 112 -9.99 9.46 16.73
C TRP A 112 -9.21 8.69 17.81
N LYS A 113 -8.14 9.30 18.34
CA LYS A 113 -7.24 8.70 19.34
C LYS A 113 -7.58 9.09 20.77
N LEU A 114 -8.65 9.84 21.01
CA LEU A 114 -9.06 10.14 22.38
C LEU A 114 -9.53 8.84 23.05
N PRO A 115 -9.12 8.59 24.31
CA PRO A 115 -9.60 7.45 25.07
C PRO A 115 -11.12 7.55 25.30
N GLU A 116 -11.59 8.77 25.61
CA GLU A 116 -13.00 9.10 25.79
C GLU A 116 -13.40 10.18 24.77
N PRO A 117 -13.63 9.81 23.49
CA PRO A 117 -14.16 10.76 22.51
C PRO A 117 -15.63 11.04 22.80
N PRO A 118 -16.19 12.13 22.26
CA PRO A 118 -17.62 12.39 22.37
C PRO A 118 -18.47 11.21 21.84
N PRO A 119 -19.66 10.95 22.41
CA PRO A 119 -20.43 9.74 22.13
C PRO A 119 -20.72 9.51 20.65
N GLU A 120 -21.03 10.57 19.90
CA GLU A 120 -21.29 10.51 18.47
C GLU A 120 -20.08 10.08 17.65
N VAL A 121 -18.86 10.45 18.06
CA VAL A 121 -17.61 10.00 17.44
C VAL A 121 -17.35 8.54 17.80
N LEU A 122 -17.60 8.15 19.06
CA LEU A 122 -17.43 6.76 19.50
C LEU A 122 -18.28 5.80 18.67
N LEU A 123 -19.53 6.16 18.42
CA LEU A 123 -20.44 5.36 17.59
C LEU A 123 -19.92 5.20 16.15
N VAL A 124 -19.46 6.29 15.53
CA VAL A 124 -18.91 6.25 14.18
C VAL A 124 -17.61 5.44 14.13
N ARG A 125 -16.73 5.61 15.12
CA ARG A 125 -15.48 4.84 15.26
C ARG A 125 -15.78 3.34 15.36
N ALA A 126 -16.70 2.94 16.23
CA ALA A 126 -17.12 1.54 16.36
C ALA A 126 -17.70 0.99 15.05
N THR A 127 -18.51 1.80 14.34
CA THR A 127 -19.07 1.40 13.03
C THR A 127 -17.96 1.14 12.00
N ILE A 128 -16.94 2.00 11.96
CA ILE A 128 -15.80 1.84 11.05
C ILE A 128 -15.01 0.59 11.43
N GLN A 129 -14.63 0.43 12.70
CA GLN A 129 -13.88 -0.74 13.21
C GLN A 129 -14.59 -2.05 12.90
N GLN A 130 -15.90 -2.12 13.19
CA GLN A 130 -16.72 -3.27 12.85
C GLN A 130 -16.72 -3.55 11.35
N SER A 131 -16.75 -2.52 10.50
CA SER A 131 -16.75 -2.67 9.04
C SER A 131 -15.40 -3.17 8.49
N ILE A 132 -14.31 -2.92 9.20
CA ILE A 132 -12.95 -3.39 8.83
C ILE A 132 -12.50 -4.63 9.62
N HIS A 133 -13.37 -5.15 10.50
CA HIS A 133 -13.13 -6.33 11.34
C HIS A 133 -11.97 -6.19 12.34
N GLU A 134 -11.81 -5.00 12.92
CA GLU A 134 -10.90 -4.69 14.04
C GLU A 134 -11.68 -4.58 15.37
#